data_AF-A0A3D9V4X4-F1
#
_entry.id   AF-A0A3D9V4X4-F1
#
_cell.length_a   1.000
_cell.length_b   1.000
_cell.length_c   1.000
_cell.angle_alpha   90.00
_cell.angle_beta   90.00
_cell.angle_gamma   90.00
#
_symmetry.space_group_name_H-M   'P 1'
#
loop_
_entity.id
_entity.type
_entity.pdbx_description
1 polymer ?
#
loop_
_entity_poly.entity_id
_entity_poly.type
_entity_poly.pdbx_seq_one_letter_code
_entity_poly.pdbx_strand_id
1 'polypeptide(L)'
;MWNPAEAPTRSPIPQVPQAPSSQAPGSPAPVASAAGEPTTPGHGNALGFTSAGGWRPATATHLQAYDVVVLAGGAARRFGGADKVLLPVAGRPMLERVLAAGAGARTTVVVGPRRPLPVAVRWTREDPPGSGPLAALAAGLSLCEAPITTVLAADMPMLDETVVAALVEAASADDVDGAVLTDDTGEQQPLAAAYRRQALQDVLTTIGDPRDRPMRLLLRALRLATVPNPRAALDCDTPDDLFHADRVAEQRLS
;
A
#
# COMPACT_ATOMS: atom_id res chain seq x y z
N MET A 1 -15.32 -41.09 -35.95
CA MET A 1 -16.65 -41.63 -35.62
C MET A 1 -16.73 -41.63 -34.09
N TRP A 2 -17.32 -40.57 -33.53
CA TRP A 2 -17.33 -40.24 -32.10
C TRP A 2 -18.59 -40.82 -31.46
N ASN A 3 -18.43 -41.59 -30.39
CA ASN A 3 -19.51 -42.28 -29.67
C ASN A 3 -19.88 -41.46 -28.42
N PRO A 4 -21.09 -40.86 -28.31
CA PRO A 4 -21.47 -40.05 -27.16
C PRO A 4 -22.40 -40.86 -26.26
N ALA A 5 -21.86 -41.71 -25.39
CA ALA A 5 -22.60 -42.28 -24.28
C ALA A 5 -21.65 -42.47 -23.10
N GLU A 6 -22.12 -42.09 -21.91
CA GLU A 6 -21.48 -42.18 -20.59
C GLU A 6 -20.85 -40.89 -20.05
N ALA A 7 -21.73 -39.97 -19.64
CA ALA A 7 -21.42 -38.98 -18.61
C ALA A 7 -21.45 -39.66 -17.23
N PRO A 8 -20.45 -39.45 -16.35
CA PRO A 8 -20.45 -40.03 -15.02
C PRO A 8 -21.50 -39.37 -14.12
N THR A 9 -22.30 -40.21 -13.46
CA THR A 9 -23.29 -39.86 -12.45
C THR A 9 -22.67 -39.10 -11.27
N ARG A 10 -23.16 -37.89 -11.00
CA ARG A 10 -22.79 -37.11 -9.81
C ARG A 10 -23.42 -37.74 -8.56
N SER A 11 -22.60 -38.14 -7.60
CA SER A 11 -23.04 -38.50 -6.25
C SER A 11 -23.69 -37.30 -5.53
N PRO A 12 -24.72 -37.52 -4.69
CA PRO A 12 -25.36 -36.44 -3.95
C PRO A 12 -24.45 -35.90 -2.83
N ILE A 13 -24.43 -34.57 -2.69
CA ILE A 13 -23.72 -33.85 -1.62
C ILE A 13 -24.47 -34.07 -0.29
N PRO A 14 -23.80 -34.46 0.82
CA PRO A 14 -24.44 -34.54 2.12
C PRO A 14 -24.75 -33.14 2.68
N GLN A 15 -25.98 -32.94 3.15
CA GLN A 15 -26.40 -31.70 3.79
C GLN A 15 -25.79 -31.55 5.19
N VAL A 16 -25.18 -30.39 5.44
CA VAL A 16 -24.65 -29.99 6.75
C VAL A 16 -25.80 -29.46 7.62
N PRO A 17 -25.94 -29.85 8.90
CA PRO A 17 -26.98 -29.34 9.78
C PRO A 17 -26.73 -27.86 10.12
N GLN A 18 -27.77 -27.03 10.03
CA GLN A 18 -27.71 -25.64 10.48
C GLN A 18 -27.77 -25.54 12.01
N ALA A 19 -26.89 -24.73 12.60
CA ALA A 19 -26.89 -24.39 14.01
C ALA A 19 -27.99 -23.36 14.35
N PRO A 20 -28.61 -23.43 15.55
CA PRO A 20 -29.70 -22.53 15.93
C PRO A 20 -29.21 -21.10 16.22
N SER A 21 -30.02 -20.14 15.82
CA SER A 21 -29.84 -18.70 16.02
C SER A 21 -29.87 -18.32 17.51
N SER A 22 -28.81 -17.70 18.00
CA SER A 22 -28.74 -17.10 19.34
C SER A 22 -29.30 -15.67 19.31
N GLN A 23 -30.42 -15.46 20.02
CA GLN A 23 -30.95 -14.14 20.38
C GLN A 23 -30.10 -13.53 21.51
N ALA A 24 -29.70 -12.27 21.34
CA ALA A 24 -29.12 -11.44 22.41
C ALA A 24 -30.22 -10.66 23.14
N PRO A 25 -30.20 -10.58 24.49
CA PRO A 25 -31.16 -9.77 25.24
C PRO A 25 -30.67 -8.32 25.45
N GLY A 26 -31.58 -7.39 25.17
CA GLY A 26 -31.96 -6.23 26.01
C GLY A 26 -30.88 -5.24 26.48
N SER A 27 -30.87 -4.05 25.88
CA SER A 27 -30.36 -2.82 26.48
C SER A 27 -31.19 -2.38 27.70
N PRO A 28 -30.56 -1.78 28.71
CA PRO A 28 -31.20 -0.75 29.52
C PRO A 28 -30.49 0.62 29.39
N ALA A 29 -31.30 1.68 29.40
CA ALA A 29 -30.93 3.06 29.65
C ALA A 29 -31.97 3.64 30.65
N PRO A 30 -31.80 4.83 31.24
CA PRO A 30 -30.58 5.56 31.64
C PRO A 30 -30.60 5.87 33.16
N VAL A 31 -29.52 6.41 33.72
CA VAL A 31 -29.56 7.07 35.05
C VAL A 31 -29.04 8.49 34.93
N ALA A 32 -29.88 9.43 35.34
CA ALA A 32 -29.60 10.86 35.41
C ALA A 32 -28.68 11.18 36.61
N SER A 33 -27.83 12.20 36.46
CA SER A 33 -27.34 12.97 37.60
C SER A 33 -27.12 14.42 37.18
N ALA A 34 -27.58 15.31 38.06
CA ALA A 34 -27.71 16.74 37.85
C ALA A 34 -26.64 17.54 38.61
N ALA A 35 -26.40 18.74 38.06
CA ALA A 35 -26.06 19.99 38.73
C ALA A 35 -24.65 20.21 39.30
N GLY A 36 -24.05 21.31 38.84
CA GLY A 36 -22.92 21.99 39.47
C GLY A 36 -22.24 22.99 38.53
N GLU A 37 -22.83 24.18 38.34
CA GLU A 37 -22.08 25.37 37.88
C GLU A 37 -21.02 25.76 38.94
N PRO A 38 -19.91 26.43 38.57
CA PRO A 38 -19.92 27.90 38.61
C PRO A 38 -19.01 28.64 37.59
N THR A 39 -19.52 29.80 37.15
CA THR A 39 -18.86 31.12 36.98
C THR A 39 -17.68 31.33 36.00
N THR A 40 -17.94 32.13 34.96
CA THR A 40 -17.01 32.99 34.20
C THR A 40 -16.57 34.22 35.04
N PRO A 41 -15.39 34.82 34.82
CA PRO A 41 -15.09 35.76 33.72
C PRO A 41 -13.69 35.52 33.12
N GLY A 42 -13.24 35.96 31.94
CA GLY A 42 -13.64 36.91 30.91
C GLY A 42 -12.37 37.20 30.07
N HIS A 43 -12.56 37.75 28.86
CA HIS A 43 -11.55 38.34 27.94
C HIS A 43 -10.88 37.43 26.89
N GLY A 44 -11.31 37.61 25.65
CA GLY A 44 -10.43 38.06 24.56
C GLY A 44 -9.48 37.03 23.95
N ASN A 45 -9.93 36.34 22.90
CA ASN A 45 -9.57 36.73 21.53
C ASN A 45 -10.21 35.76 20.54
N ALA A 46 -11.10 36.30 19.72
CA ALA A 46 -11.52 35.67 18.49
C ALA A 46 -10.33 35.65 17.52
N LEU A 47 -9.72 34.48 17.34
CA LEU A 47 -8.98 34.16 16.13
C LEU A 47 -9.83 33.20 15.33
N GLY A 48 -10.44 33.76 14.29
CA GLY A 48 -11.28 33.05 13.35
C GLY A 48 -10.50 31.92 12.67
N PHE A 49 -11.14 30.77 12.59
CA PHE A 49 -10.90 29.82 11.52
C PHE A 49 -11.34 30.49 10.21
N THR A 50 -10.40 31.09 9.50
CA THR A 50 -10.57 31.41 8.08
C THR A 50 -9.91 30.33 7.25
N SER A 51 -10.74 29.60 6.53
CA SER A 51 -10.40 28.75 5.38
C SER A 51 -9.70 29.59 4.31
N ALA A 52 -8.40 29.32 4.08
CA ALA A 52 -7.66 29.51 2.81
C ALA A 52 -6.16 29.32 3.08
N GLY A 53 -5.75 28.15 3.57
CA GLY A 53 -4.35 27.77 3.68
C GLY A 53 -3.84 27.29 2.34
N GLY A 54 -3.47 28.21 1.44
CA GLY A 54 -2.73 27.87 0.24
C GLY A 54 -1.43 27.16 0.63
N TRP A 55 -1.20 25.99 0.05
CA TRP A 55 0.04 25.24 0.19
C TRP A 55 1.23 26.16 -0.11
N ARG A 56 2.04 26.41 0.91
CA ARG A 56 3.35 27.05 0.78
C ARG A 56 4.37 25.92 0.72
N PRO A 57 5.24 25.83 -0.30
CA PRO A 57 6.35 24.90 -0.23
C PRO A 57 7.21 25.29 0.97
N ALA A 58 7.36 24.38 1.93
CA ALA A 58 8.37 24.51 2.95
C ALA A 58 9.73 24.64 2.25
N THR A 59 10.55 25.59 2.72
CA THR A 59 11.98 25.66 2.38
C THR A 59 12.58 24.27 2.41
N ALA A 60 13.24 23.85 1.32
CA ALA A 60 13.71 22.47 1.07
C ALA A 60 14.19 21.76 2.34
N THR A 61 13.27 21.07 3.01
CA THR A 61 13.59 20.15 4.08
C THR A 61 14.42 19.06 3.42
N HIS A 62 15.66 18.88 3.84
CA HIS A 62 16.44 17.73 3.38
C HIS A 62 15.67 16.47 3.77
N LEU A 63 15.08 15.81 2.77
CA LEU A 63 14.45 14.52 2.97
C LEU A 63 15.48 13.58 3.61
N GLN A 64 15.04 12.81 4.59
CA GLN A 64 15.81 11.69 5.12
C GLN A 64 16.26 10.79 3.97
N ALA A 65 17.48 10.24 4.09
CA ALA A 65 17.97 9.26 3.16
C ALA A 65 17.02 8.05 3.12
N TYR A 66 16.64 7.60 1.92
CA TYR A 66 15.76 6.46 1.74
C TYR A 66 16.23 5.53 0.63
N ASP A 67 15.85 4.26 0.75
CA ASP A 67 15.93 3.25 -0.30
C ASP A 67 14.51 2.89 -0.75
N VAL A 68 14.39 2.33 -1.96
CA VAL A 68 13.12 1.88 -2.52
C VAL A 68 13.18 0.38 -2.80
N VAL A 69 12.16 -0.33 -2.34
CA VAL A 69 11.86 -1.72 -2.70
C VAL A 69 10.62 -1.72 -3.59
N VAL A 70 10.80 -2.07 -4.85
CA VAL A 70 9.70 -2.26 -5.80
C VAL A 70 9.33 -3.73 -5.88
N LEU A 71 8.12 -4.09 -5.47
CA LEU A 71 7.60 -5.44 -5.61
C LEU A 71 7.03 -5.61 -7.01
N ALA A 72 7.79 -6.27 -7.87
CA ALA A 72 7.44 -6.57 -9.26
C ALA A 72 7.09 -8.05 -9.45
N GLY A 73 6.56 -8.68 -8.40
CA GLY A 73 6.10 -10.05 -8.35
C GLY A 73 4.60 -10.14 -8.64
N GLY A 74 4.24 -10.86 -9.69
CA GLY A 74 2.85 -11.11 -10.05
C GLY A 74 2.77 -11.86 -11.37
N ALA A 75 2.41 -13.15 -11.33
CA ALA A 75 2.08 -13.89 -12.54
C ALA A 75 0.72 -13.39 -13.04
N ALA A 76 0.74 -12.70 -14.16
CA ALA A 76 -0.43 -12.06 -14.77
C ALA A 76 -1.38 -13.07 -15.43
N ARG A 77 -1.92 -14.00 -14.64
CA ARG A 77 -2.84 -15.04 -15.12
C ARG A 77 -4.08 -14.42 -15.80
N ARG A 78 -4.46 -13.20 -15.42
CA ARG A 78 -5.62 -12.46 -15.94
C ARG A 78 -5.32 -11.60 -17.18
N PHE A 79 -4.05 -11.36 -17.54
CA PHE A 79 -3.65 -10.58 -18.72
C PHE A 79 -3.18 -11.47 -19.89
N GLY A 80 -3.79 -12.65 -20.05
CA GLY A 80 -3.46 -13.55 -21.15
C GLY A 80 -2.01 -14.06 -21.17
N GLY A 81 -1.29 -13.98 -20.05
CA GLY A 81 0.11 -14.38 -19.92
C GLY A 81 1.14 -13.28 -20.21
N ALA A 82 0.72 -12.06 -20.56
CA ALA A 82 1.61 -10.91 -20.68
C ALA A 82 2.13 -10.44 -19.32
N ASP A 83 3.39 -10.01 -19.21
CA ASP A 83 3.93 -9.46 -17.95
C ASP A 83 3.21 -8.15 -17.59
N LYS A 84 2.28 -8.22 -16.63
CA LYS A 84 1.38 -7.13 -16.19
C LYS A 84 2.12 -5.81 -16.02
N VAL A 85 3.24 -5.83 -15.32
CA VAL A 85 3.94 -4.59 -14.93
C VAL A 85 4.70 -3.95 -16.10
N LEU A 86 4.79 -4.64 -17.25
CA LEU A 86 5.29 -4.08 -18.51
C LEU A 86 4.18 -3.51 -19.40
N LEU A 87 2.90 -3.69 -19.03
CA LEU A 87 1.80 -3.07 -19.75
C LEU A 87 1.90 -1.54 -19.63
N PRO A 88 1.69 -0.81 -20.73
CA PRO A 88 1.80 0.64 -20.71
C PRO A 88 0.58 1.26 -20.02
N VAL A 89 0.83 2.33 -19.27
CA VAL A 89 -0.17 3.32 -18.90
C VAL A 89 0.28 4.66 -19.48
N ALA A 90 -0.58 5.40 -20.17
CA ALA A 90 -0.29 6.59 -20.97
C ALA A 90 1.06 6.47 -21.71
N GLY A 91 1.22 5.37 -22.47
CA GLY A 91 2.40 5.11 -23.31
C GLY A 91 3.68 4.65 -22.60
N ARG A 92 3.68 4.49 -21.27
CA ARG A 92 4.89 4.09 -20.50
C ARG A 92 4.61 2.88 -19.60
N PRO A 93 5.49 1.86 -19.55
CA PRO A 93 5.31 0.68 -18.69
C PRO A 93 5.10 1.05 -17.21
N MET A 94 4.17 0.37 -16.53
CA MET A 94 3.87 0.64 -15.12
C MET A 94 5.11 0.56 -14.21
N LEU A 95 5.93 -0.48 -14.38
CA LEU A 95 7.17 -0.64 -13.62
C LEU A 95 8.12 0.55 -13.81
N GLU A 96 8.25 1.06 -15.04
CA GLU A 96 9.09 2.24 -15.28
C GLU A 96 8.55 3.50 -14.62
N ARG A 97 7.22 3.67 -14.56
CA ARG A 97 6.59 4.79 -13.84
C ARG A 97 6.90 4.74 -12.35
N VAL A 98 6.74 3.57 -11.74
CA VAL A 98 7.03 3.35 -10.31
C VAL A 98 8.51 3.55 -10.01
N LEU A 99 9.41 3.11 -10.90
CA LEU A 99 10.84 3.37 -10.77
C LEU A 99 11.19 4.85 -10.86
N ALA A 100 10.51 5.62 -11.72
CA ALA A 100 10.68 7.07 -11.75
C ALA A 100 10.15 7.75 -10.49
N ALA A 101 9.04 7.27 -9.91
CA ALA A 101 8.55 7.79 -8.64
C ALA A 101 9.59 7.67 -7.51
N GLY A 102 10.41 6.63 -7.54
CA GLY A 102 11.50 6.40 -6.59
C GLY A 102 12.88 6.95 -7.02
N ALA A 103 12.98 7.81 -8.03
CA ALA A 103 14.26 8.19 -8.63
C ALA A 103 15.24 8.90 -7.66
N GLY A 104 14.74 9.51 -6.59
CA GLY A 104 15.56 10.15 -5.55
C GLY A 104 16.16 9.19 -4.51
N ALA A 105 15.90 7.89 -4.63
CA ALA A 105 16.40 6.89 -3.68
C ALA A 105 17.91 6.69 -3.80
N ARG A 106 18.56 6.35 -2.67
CA ARG A 106 19.97 5.95 -2.66
C ARG A 106 20.17 4.62 -3.37
N THR A 107 19.29 3.67 -3.09
CA THR A 107 19.27 2.35 -3.70
C THR A 107 17.86 1.99 -4.09
N THR A 108 17.70 1.50 -5.32
CA THR A 108 16.45 0.91 -5.80
C THR A 108 16.63 -0.60 -5.98
N VAL A 109 15.83 -1.36 -5.26
CA VAL A 109 15.79 -2.83 -5.28
C VAL A 109 14.48 -3.26 -5.93
N VAL A 110 14.55 -4.06 -7.00
CA VAL A 110 13.37 -4.67 -7.61
C VAL A 110 13.32 -6.14 -7.22
N VAL A 111 12.18 -6.55 -6.66
CA VAL A 111 11.94 -7.92 -6.23
C VAL A 111 11.04 -8.63 -7.24
N GLY A 112 11.55 -9.71 -7.83
CA GLY A 112 10.82 -10.51 -8.82
C GLY A 112 11.69 -10.96 -9.99
N PRO A 113 11.10 -11.53 -11.05
CA PRO A 113 11.83 -11.93 -12.25
C PRO A 113 12.58 -10.74 -12.88
N ARG A 114 13.86 -10.95 -13.21
CA ARG A 114 14.69 -9.94 -13.86
C ARG A 114 14.18 -9.64 -15.27
N ARG A 115 14.15 -8.37 -15.64
CA ARG A 115 13.76 -7.88 -16.97
C ARG A 115 14.62 -6.67 -17.37
N PRO A 116 14.75 -6.35 -18.66
CA PRO A 116 15.46 -5.15 -19.10
C PRO A 116 14.75 -3.89 -18.57
N LEU A 117 15.52 -2.95 -18.05
CA LEU A 117 15.04 -1.65 -17.56
C LEU A 117 15.97 -0.55 -18.06
N PRO A 118 15.45 0.67 -18.29
CA PRO A 118 16.26 1.81 -18.72
C PRO A 118 17.15 2.39 -17.59
N VAL A 119 16.97 1.92 -16.36
CA VAL A 119 17.68 2.39 -15.16
C VAL A 119 18.39 1.24 -14.45
N ALA A 120 19.51 1.55 -13.80
CA ALA A 120 20.25 0.57 -13.00
C ALA A 120 19.50 0.32 -11.68
N VAL A 121 19.26 -0.96 -11.36
CA VAL A 121 18.62 -1.38 -10.11
C VAL A 121 19.32 -2.62 -9.56
N ARG A 122 19.19 -2.85 -8.26
CA ARG A 122 19.52 -4.15 -7.66
C ARG A 122 18.34 -5.10 -7.85
N TRP A 123 18.61 -6.35 -8.19
CA TRP A 123 17.58 -7.37 -8.36
C TRP A 123 17.69 -8.39 -7.24
N THR A 124 16.54 -8.81 -6.72
CA THR A 124 16.43 -9.97 -5.83
C THR A 124 15.10 -10.67 -6.06
N ARG A 125 14.90 -11.80 -5.37
CA ARG A 125 13.66 -12.56 -5.41
C ARG A 125 13.51 -13.31 -4.09
N GLU A 126 12.29 -13.44 -3.63
CA GLU A 126 11.95 -14.35 -2.54
C GLU A 126 12.29 -15.80 -2.90
N ASP A 127 12.69 -16.58 -1.89
CA ASP A 127 13.03 -17.99 -2.02
C ASP A 127 12.17 -18.82 -1.03
N PRO A 128 11.34 -19.76 -1.51
CA PRO A 128 11.08 -20.06 -2.92
C PRO A 128 10.33 -18.93 -3.65
N PRO A 129 10.51 -18.79 -4.97
CA PRO A 129 9.73 -17.85 -5.77
C PRO A 129 8.22 -17.97 -5.58
N GLY A 130 7.54 -16.84 -5.43
CA GLY A 130 6.09 -16.81 -5.23
C GLY A 130 5.64 -17.01 -3.79
N SER A 131 6.56 -16.93 -2.81
CA SER A 131 6.26 -17.04 -1.36
C SER A 131 5.48 -15.84 -0.76
N GLY A 132 4.79 -15.07 -1.60
CA GLY A 132 3.96 -13.94 -1.17
C GLY A 132 4.71 -12.62 -0.96
N PRO A 133 3.96 -11.53 -0.75
CA PRO A 133 4.50 -10.17 -0.74
C PRO A 133 5.38 -9.86 0.48
N LEU A 134 5.12 -10.46 1.65
CA LEU A 134 5.96 -10.24 2.82
C LEU A 134 7.34 -10.89 2.67
N ALA A 135 7.41 -12.08 2.07
CA ALA A 135 8.69 -12.70 1.73
C ALA A 135 9.46 -11.90 0.68
N ALA A 136 8.76 -11.35 -0.31
CA ALA A 136 9.36 -10.45 -1.30
C ALA A 136 9.91 -9.17 -0.64
N LEU A 137 9.16 -8.56 0.28
CA LEU A 137 9.65 -7.44 1.07
C LEU A 137 10.89 -7.80 1.87
N ALA A 138 10.90 -8.93 2.58
CA ALA A 138 12.05 -9.37 3.37
C ALA A 138 13.31 -9.55 2.49
N ALA A 139 13.15 -10.16 1.31
CA ALA A 139 14.22 -10.30 0.33
C ALA A 139 14.73 -8.93 -0.15
N GLY A 140 13.84 -7.99 -0.46
CA GLY A 140 14.19 -6.62 -0.86
C GLY A 140 14.92 -5.84 0.23
N LEU A 141 14.38 -5.85 1.45
CA LEU A 141 14.89 -5.12 2.61
C LEU A 141 16.34 -5.51 2.96
N SER A 142 16.70 -6.78 2.73
CA SER A 142 18.07 -7.29 2.97
C SER A 142 19.15 -6.56 2.16
N LEU A 143 18.77 -5.87 1.08
CA LEU A 143 19.67 -5.13 0.20
C LEU A 143 19.62 -3.61 0.38
N CYS A 144 18.73 -3.13 1.26
CA CYS A 144 18.66 -1.72 1.66
C CYS A 144 19.62 -1.44 2.81
N GLU A 145 19.94 -0.18 3.06
CA GLU A 145 20.77 0.30 4.17
C GLU A 145 20.27 1.65 4.74
N ALA A 146 19.48 2.41 3.99
CA ALA A 146 18.98 3.71 4.40
C ALA A 146 18.01 3.62 5.61
N PRO A 147 17.93 4.68 6.44
CA PRO A 147 17.06 4.69 7.62
C PRO A 147 15.57 4.55 7.27
N ILE A 148 15.15 5.02 6.10
CA ILE A 148 13.81 4.84 5.56
C ILE A 148 13.84 3.85 4.38
N THR A 149 12.88 2.94 4.32
CA THR A 149 12.65 2.06 3.17
C THR A 149 11.24 2.25 2.66
N THR A 150 11.13 2.74 1.43
CA THR A 150 9.86 2.87 0.72
C THR A 150 9.54 1.56 0.00
N VAL A 151 8.31 1.05 0.15
CA VAL A 151 7.82 -0.16 -0.49
C VAL A 151 6.73 0.22 -1.47
N LEU A 152 6.95 -0.09 -2.74
CA LEU A 152 6.08 0.28 -3.86
C LEU A 152 5.67 -0.97 -4.66
N ALA A 153 4.37 -1.17 -4.92
CA ALA A 153 3.92 -2.16 -5.88
C ALA A 153 4.13 -1.65 -7.31
N ALA A 154 4.59 -2.54 -8.21
CA ALA A 154 4.91 -2.18 -9.59
C ALA A 154 3.68 -1.91 -10.47
N ASP A 155 2.47 -2.16 -9.97
CA ASP A 155 1.18 -1.95 -10.64
C ASP A 155 0.42 -0.73 -10.12
N MET A 156 1.11 0.19 -9.43
CA MET A 156 0.56 1.49 -8.99
C MET A 156 1.14 2.64 -9.86
N PRO A 157 0.72 2.78 -11.12
CA PRO A 157 1.35 3.65 -12.12
C PRO A 157 1.16 5.15 -11.85
N MET A 158 0.29 5.51 -10.89
CA MET A 158 0.00 6.90 -10.52
C MET A 158 0.93 7.43 -9.42
N LEU A 159 1.80 6.59 -8.86
CA LEU A 159 2.87 7.03 -7.98
C LEU A 159 3.81 7.99 -8.73
N ASP A 160 4.25 9.03 -8.04
CA ASP A 160 5.25 9.98 -8.52
C ASP A 160 6.22 10.38 -7.39
N GLU A 161 7.26 11.14 -7.74
CA GLU A 161 8.28 11.59 -6.79
C GLU A 161 7.71 12.43 -5.64
N THR A 162 6.61 13.17 -5.88
CA THR A 162 5.98 14.01 -4.85
C THR A 162 5.26 13.15 -3.81
N VAL A 163 4.63 12.06 -4.25
CA VAL A 163 3.99 11.08 -3.37
C VAL A 163 5.04 10.35 -2.54
N VAL A 164 6.13 9.90 -3.16
CA VAL A 164 7.23 9.23 -2.46
C VAL A 164 7.88 10.17 -1.45
N ALA A 165 8.14 11.42 -1.83
CA ALA A 165 8.66 12.44 -0.91
C ALA A 165 7.74 12.67 0.29
N ALA A 166 6.42 12.78 0.07
CA ALA A 166 5.45 12.95 1.15
C ALA A 166 5.41 11.76 2.12
N LEU A 167 5.50 10.52 1.60
CA LEU A 167 5.61 9.32 2.44
C LEU A 167 6.90 9.32 3.27
N VAL A 168 8.03 9.66 2.66
CA VAL A 168 9.33 9.72 3.37
C VAL A 168 9.33 10.82 4.44
N GLU A 169 8.78 11.99 4.14
CA GLU A 169 8.63 13.10 5.10
C GLU A 169 7.75 12.68 6.28
N ALA A 170 6.57 12.10 6.01
CA ALA A 170 5.67 11.63 7.05
C ALA A 170 6.28 10.49 7.90
N ALA A 171 7.02 9.57 7.31
CA ALA A 171 7.72 8.49 8.02
C ALA A 171 8.89 9.01 8.89
N SER A 172 9.36 10.24 8.63
CA SER A 172 10.42 10.89 9.38
C SER A 172 9.93 11.62 10.62
N ALA A 173 8.61 11.79 10.80
CA ALA A 173 8.04 12.38 12.00
C ALA A 173 8.36 11.53 13.24
N ASP A 174 8.43 12.18 14.41
CA ASP A 174 8.63 11.47 15.68
C ASP A 174 7.43 10.57 16.02
N ASP A 175 7.66 9.55 16.84
CA ASP A 175 6.66 8.61 17.36
C ASP A 175 5.87 7.77 16.33
N VAL A 176 6.26 7.80 15.06
CA VAL A 176 5.75 6.87 14.03
C VAL A 176 6.81 5.87 13.61
N ASP A 177 6.36 4.70 13.19
CA ASP A 177 7.20 3.63 12.66
C ASP A 177 7.24 3.67 11.11
N GLY A 178 6.43 4.53 10.49
CA GLY A 178 6.37 4.75 9.06
C GLY A 178 5.17 5.60 8.65
N ALA A 179 4.94 5.68 7.34
CA ALA A 179 3.79 6.30 6.71
C ALA A 179 3.24 5.41 5.60
N VAL A 180 1.93 5.45 5.40
CA VAL A 180 1.21 4.63 4.42
C VAL A 180 0.24 5.48 3.61
N LEU A 181 0.20 5.23 2.30
CA LEU A 181 -0.75 5.86 1.41
C LEU A 181 -2.16 5.37 1.73
N THR A 182 -3.14 6.27 1.66
CA THR A 182 -4.56 5.89 1.76
C THR A 182 -5.37 6.36 0.57
N ASP A 183 -6.40 5.59 0.21
CA ASP A 183 -7.39 5.99 -0.78
C ASP A 183 -8.44 6.96 -0.20
N ASP A 184 -9.52 7.21 -0.95
CA ASP A 184 -10.64 8.08 -0.56
C ASP A 184 -11.56 7.45 0.50
N THR A 185 -11.51 6.14 0.67
CA THR A 185 -12.21 5.40 1.74
C THR A 185 -11.40 5.33 3.04
N GLY A 186 -10.12 5.70 2.98
CA GLY A 186 -9.17 5.59 4.08
C GLY A 186 -8.49 4.21 4.15
N GLU A 187 -8.66 3.36 3.13
CA GLU A 187 -7.98 2.07 3.07
C GLU A 187 -6.48 2.29 2.90
N GLN A 188 -5.71 1.64 3.78
CA GLN A 188 -4.25 1.74 3.80
C GLN A 188 -3.63 0.79 2.76
N GLN A 189 -2.72 1.33 1.95
CA GLN A 189 -2.01 0.61 0.91
C GLN A 189 -0.60 0.22 1.41
N PRO A 190 -0.40 -0.98 2.01
CA PRO A 190 0.89 -1.36 2.58
C PRO A 190 1.99 -1.56 1.54
N LEU A 191 1.62 -1.60 0.25
CA LEU A 191 2.54 -1.61 -0.89
C LEU A 191 2.72 -0.22 -1.52
N ALA A 192 2.28 0.84 -0.86
CA ALA A 192 2.64 2.23 -1.14
C ALA A 192 2.91 2.93 0.20
N ALA A 193 4.06 2.62 0.80
CA ALA A 193 4.39 3.03 2.15
C ALA A 193 5.88 3.35 2.29
N ALA A 194 6.23 4.18 3.27
CA ALA A 194 7.60 4.39 3.71
C ALA A 194 7.72 3.94 5.17
N TYR A 195 8.64 3.02 5.46
CA TYR A 195 8.83 2.49 6.80
C TYR A 195 10.17 2.93 7.36
N ARG A 196 10.23 3.18 8.67
CA ARG A 196 11.50 3.20 9.38
C ARG A 196 12.09 1.80 9.30
N ARG A 197 13.30 1.69 8.72
CA ARG A 197 13.96 0.42 8.43
C ARG A 197 14.04 -0.46 9.68
N GLN A 198 14.47 0.10 10.81
CA GLN A 198 14.63 -0.66 12.05
C GLN A 198 13.30 -1.25 12.53
N ALA A 199 12.23 -0.45 12.59
CA ALA A 199 10.91 -0.94 12.99
C ALA A 199 10.39 -2.05 12.06
N LEU A 200 10.65 -1.92 10.75
CA LEU A 200 10.30 -2.95 9.78
C LEU A 200 11.08 -4.25 10.01
N GLN A 201 12.38 -4.16 10.31
CA GLN A 201 13.22 -5.31 10.65
C GLN A 201 12.78 -6.00 11.94
N ASP A 202 12.42 -5.23 12.96
CA ASP A 202 11.96 -5.75 14.26
C ASP A 202 10.63 -6.51 14.11
N VAL A 203 9.69 -5.96 13.32
CA VAL A 203 8.43 -6.64 13.01
C VAL A 203 8.65 -7.90 12.19
N LEU A 204 9.52 -7.89 11.17
CA LEU A 204 9.84 -9.10 10.40
C LEU A 204 10.49 -10.17 11.29
N THR A 205 11.38 -9.78 12.20
CA THR A 205 11.99 -10.68 13.18
C THR A 205 10.93 -11.30 14.09
N THR A 206 9.96 -10.50 14.53
CA THR A 206 8.84 -10.95 15.38
C THR A 206 7.90 -11.90 14.65
N ILE A 207 7.65 -11.66 13.36
CA ILE A 207 6.82 -12.53 12.50
C ILE A 207 7.53 -13.88 12.28
N GLY A 208 8.86 -13.89 12.23
CA GLY A 208 9.66 -15.07 11.92
C GLY A 208 9.64 -15.36 10.43
N ASP A 209 9.13 -16.52 10.03
CA ASP A 209 9.06 -16.93 8.63
C ASP A 209 8.05 -16.08 7.83
N PRO A 210 8.50 -15.27 6.85
CA PRO A 210 7.62 -14.36 6.12
C PRO A 210 6.86 -15.04 4.97
N ARG A 211 7.13 -16.32 4.69
CA ARG A 211 6.51 -17.05 3.57
C ARG A 211 5.00 -17.17 3.74
N ASP A 212 4.29 -16.92 2.64
CA ASP A 212 2.83 -16.97 2.52
C ASP A 212 2.10 -16.03 3.51
N ARG A 213 2.79 -14.99 4.00
CA ARG A 213 2.22 -14.00 4.90
C ARG A 213 1.79 -12.72 4.16
N PRO A 214 0.65 -12.12 4.53
CA PRO A 214 0.18 -10.88 3.93
C PRO A 214 0.86 -9.65 4.53
N MET A 215 1.01 -8.60 3.72
CA MET A 215 1.53 -7.29 4.17
C MET A 215 0.69 -6.62 5.24
N ARG A 216 -0.61 -6.95 5.35
CA ARG A 216 -1.51 -6.42 6.38
C ARG A 216 -1.05 -6.71 7.83
N LEU A 217 -0.16 -7.67 8.04
CA LEU A 217 0.47 -7.87 9.35
C LEU A 217 1.27 -6.64 9.80
N LEU A 218 1.92 -5.94 8.86
CA LEU A 218 2.68 -4.72 9.14
C LEU A 218 1.76 -3.60 9.63
N LEU A 219 0.59 -3.43 8.99
CA LEU A 219 -0.39 -2.40 9.36
C LEU A 219 -0.90 -2.55 10.81
N ARG A 220 -0.89 -3.78 11.34
CA ARG A 220 -1.31 -4.07 12.72
C ARG A 220 -0.18 -3.90 13.73
N ALA A 221 1.06 -4.07 13.29
CA ALA A 221 2.23 -4.09 14.15
C ALA A 221 2.93 -2.73 14.25
N LEU A 222 2.78 -1.88 13.24
CA LEU A 222 3.46 -0.59 13.13
C LEU A 222 2.48 0.56 13.34
N ARG A 223 2.94 1.63 13.99
CA ARG A 223 2.23 2.91 14.08
C ARG A 223 2.54 3.71 12.82
N LEU A 224 1.58 3.79 11.90
CA LEU A 224 1.77 4.43 10.61
C LEU A 224 1.00 5.75 10.51
N ALA A 225 1.69 6.81 10.13
CA ALA A 225 1.04 8.02 9.64
C ALA A 225 0.31 7.73 8.32
N THR A 226 -0.79 8.42 8.06
CA THR A 226 -1.53 8.28 6.79
C THR A 226 -1.22 9.44 5.86
N VAL A 227 -1.05 9.14 4.57
CA VAL A 227 -0.87 10.13 3.51
C VAL A 227 -2.00 9.93 2.48
N PRO A 228 -3.06 10.74 2.53
CA PRO A 228 -4.19 10.59 1.60
C PRO A 228 -3.81 10.98 0.18
N ASN A 229 -3.95 10.05 -0.77
CA ASN A 229 -3.85 10.33 -2.19
C ASN A 229 -4.60 9.27 -3.00
N PRO A 230 -5.92 9.43 -3.19
CA PRO A 230 -6.76 8.45 -3.88
C PRO A 230 -6.28 8.14 -5.29
N ARG A 231 -5.75 9.16 -5.98
CA ARG A 231 -5.20 8.98 -7.33
C ARG A 231 -3.97 8.08 -7.33
N ALA A 232 -3.03 8.31 -6.42
CA ALA A 232 -1.80 7.53 -6.33
C ALA A 232 -2.05 6.12 -5.76
N ALA A 233 -3.15 5.93 -5.04
CA ALA A 233 -3.57 4.64 -4.47
C ALA A 233 -4.15 3.68 -5.50
N LEU A 234 -4.39 4.13 -6.74
CA LEU A 234 -4.88 3.27 -7.83
C LEU A 234 -3.86 2.20 -8.21
N ASP A 235 -4.22 0.94 -8.01
CA ASP A 235 -3.53 -0.23 -8.51
C ASP A 235 -4.25 -0.82 -9.75
N CYS A 236 -3.49 -1.44 -10.63
CA CYS A 236 -3.99 -1.90 -11.93
C CYS A 236 -4.13 -3.43 -11.99
N ASP A 237 -5.06 -4.03 -11.25
CA ASP A 237 -5.20 -5.49 -11.15
C ASP A 237 -5.90 -6.19 -12.32
N THR A 238 -6.68 -5.43 -13.07
CA THR A 238 -7.53 -5.91 -14.16
C THR A 238 -7.36 -5.04 -15.43
N PRO A 239 -7.79 -5.53 -16.60
CA PRO A 239 -7.83 -4.72 -17.81
C PRO A 239 -8.65 -3.43 -17.69
N ASP A 240 -9.75 -3.46 -16.91
CA ASP A 240 -10.58 -2.28 -16.68
C ASP A 240 -9.80 -1.23 -15.87
N ASP A 241 -9.01 -1.66 -14.89
CA ASP A 241 -8.16 -0.76 -14.10
C ASP A 241 -7.10 -0.07 -14.96
N LEU A 242 -6.51 -0.77 -15.94
CA LEU A 242 -5.57 -0.17 -16.89
C LEU A 242 -6.23 0.93 -17.73
N PHE A 243 -7.43 0.67 -18.25
CA PHE A 243 -8.16 1.68 -19.03
C PHE A 243 -8.51 2.91 -18.17
N HIS A 244 -8.90 2.69 -16.92
CA HIS A 244 -9.12 3.76 -15.96
C HIS A 244 -7.83 4.54 -15.67
N ALA A 245 -6.71 3.84 -15.43
CA ALA A 245 -5.41 4.45 -15.16
C ALA A 245 -4.89 5.28 -16.35
N ASP A 246 -5.10 4.82 -17.59
CA ASP A 246 -4.77 5.56 -18.82
C ASP A 246 -5.47 6.92 -18.83
N ARG A 247 -6.79 6.92 -18.65
CA ARG A 247 -7.59 8.15 -18.63
C ARG A 247 -7.16 9.12 -17.55
N VAL A 248 -6.86 8.62 -16.36
CA VAL A 248 -6.39 9.44 -15.23
C VAL A 248 -5.01 10.01 -15.54
N ALA A 249 -4.10 9.22 -16.12
CA ALA A 249 -2.75 9.64 -16.48
C ALA A 249 -2.76 10.76 -17.52
N GLU A 250 -3.60 10.65 -18.54
CA GLU A 250 -3.72 11.64 -19.62
C GLU A 250 -4.18 13.02 -19.11
N GLN A 251 -5.09 13.06 -18.13
CA GLN A 251 -5.58 14.31 -17.51
C GLN A 251 -4.51 15.13 -16.78
N ARG A 252 -3.33 14.57 -16.52
CA ARG A 252 -2.20 15.30 -15.90
C ARG A 252 -1.24 15.88 -16.93
N LEU A 253 -1.29 15.39 -18.17
CA LEU A 253 -0.45 15.88 -19.27
C LEU A 253 -1.09 17.05 -20.03
N SER A 254 -2.39 17.28 -19.84
CA SER A 254 -3.16 18.42 -20.34
C SER A 254 -3.13 19.60 -19.39
#